data_AF-A0AAI8SR53-F1
#
_entry.id   AF-A0AAI8SR53-F1
#
_cell.length_a   1.000
_cell.length_b   1.000
_cell.length_c   1.000
_cell.angle_alpha   90.00
_cell.angle_beta   90.00
_cell.angle_gamma   90.00
#
_symmetry.space_group_name_H-M   'P 1'
#
loop_
_entity.id
_entity.type
_entity.pdbx_description
1 polymer ?
#
loop_
_entity_poly.entity_id
_entity_poly.type
_entity_poly.pdbx_seq_one_letter_code
_entity_poly.pdbx_strand_id
1 'polypeptide(L)' 'MTQKEAYEKLMRLCEKQGADLNQFLFDIQEHAAKEDFDKLRRIVGNIMGLGHYKAFEMIAHDVPELTPKWMKQD' A
#
# COMPACT_ATOMS: atom_id res chain seq x y z
N MET A 1 -1.11 20.40 14.96
CA MET A 1 -0.77 19.16 14.25
C MET A 1 0.47 18.59 14.89
N THR A 2 0.38 17.38 15.44
CA THR A 2 1.52 16.67 16.06
C THR A 2 2.28 15.86 15.00
N GLN A 3 3.50 15.40 15.34
CA GLN A 3 4.25 14.46 14.48
C GLN A 3 3.42 13.21 14.20
N LYS A 4 2.85 12.59 15.24
CA LYS A 4 1.99 11.41 15.10
C LYS A 4 0.82 11.63 14.15
N GLU A 5 0.11 12.76 14.27
CA GLU A 5 -1.01 13.10 13.38
C GLU A 5 -0.57 13.25 11.91
N ALA A 6 0.64 13.75 11.66
CA ALA A 6 1.18 13.85 10.30
C ALA A 6 1.49 12.47 9.70
N TYR A 7 2.09 11.57 10.48
CA TYR A 7 2.39 10.20 10.06
C TYR A 7 1.12 9.38 9.86
N GLU A 8 0.10 9.53 10.74
CA GLU A 8 -1.21 8.90 10.57
C GLU A 8 -1.90 9.33 9.26
N LYS A 9 -1.82 10.62 8.91
CA LYS A 9 -2.36 11.12 7.64
C LYS A 9 -1.65 10.50 6.44
N LEU A 10 -0.31 10.42 6.48
CA LEU A 10 0.47 9.78 5.41
C LEU A 10 0.13 8.29 5.28
N MET A 11 0.04 7.58 6.41
CA MET A 11 -0.34 6.16 6.45
C MET A 11 -1.70 5.93 5.78
N ARG A 12 -2.71 6.75 6.12
CA ARG A 12 -4.04 6.68 5.49
C ARG A 12 -4.02 6.97 4.00
N LEU A 13 -3.13 7.85 3.52
CA LEU A 13 -2.96 8.09 2.08
C LEU A 13 -2.40 6.86 1.38
N CYS A 14 -1.41 6.19 1.96
CA CYS A 14 -0.87 4.93 1.43
C CYS A 14 -1.94 3.83 1.42
N GLU A 15 -2.72 3.68 2.50
CA GLU A 15 -3.82 2.71 2.58
C GLU A 15 -4.89 2.97 1.50
N LYS A 16 -5.31 4.24 1.34
CA LYS A 16 -6.28 4.62 0.31
C LYS A 16 -5.74 4.31 -1.09
N GLN A 17 -4.51 4.70 -1.39
CA GLN A 17 -3.91 4.43 -2.69
C GLN A 17 -3.76 2.92 -2.95
N GLY A 18 -3.41 2.14 -1.92
CA GLY A 18 -3.37 0.68 -2.02
C GLY A 18 -4.75 0.07 -2.31
N ALA A 19 -5.81 0.59 -1.69
CA ALA A 19 -7.18 0.18 -1.99
C ALA A 19 -7.59 0.54 -3.43
N ASP A 20 -7.27 1.76 -3.90
CA ASP A 20 -7.56 2.20 -5.26
C ASP A 20 -6.83 1.34 -6.31
N LEU A 21 -5.57 0.96 -6.05
CA LEU A 21 -4.81 0.07 -6.93
C LEU A 21 -5.37 -1.36 -6.96
N ASN A 22 -5.81 -1.88 -5.81
CA ASN A 22 -6.46 -3.19 -5.76
C ASN A 22 -7.80 -3.17 -6.49
N GLN A 23 -8.60 -2.10 -6.33
CA GLN A 23 -9.85 -1.94 -7.05
C GLN A 23 -9.61 -1.85 -8.55
N PHE A 24 -8.59 -1.10 -8.99
CA PHE A 24 -8.19 -1.05 -10.39
C PHE A 24 -7.91 -2.46 -10.95
N LEU A 25 -7.15 -3.29 -10.23
CA LEU A 25 -6.88 -4.67 -10.67
C LEU A 25 -8.16 -5.50 -10.75
N PHE A 26 -9.06 -5.36 -9.78
CA PHE A 26 -10.33 -6.07 -9.78
C PHE A 26 -11.19 -5.70 -11.01
N ASP A 27 -11.30 -4.41 -11.31
CA ASP A 27 -12.13 -3.90 -12.40
C ASP A 27 -11.65 -4.37 -13.78
N ILE A 28 -10.33 -4.48 -13.97
CA ILE A 28 -9.77 -4.87 -15.27
C ILE A 28 -9.64 -6.37 -15.47
N GLN A 29 -9.72 -7.19 -14.42
CA GLN A 29 -9.37 -8.62 -14.46
C GLN A 29 -10.21 -9.39 -15.49
N GLU A 30 -11.49 -9.05 -15.63
CA GLU A 30 -12.40 -9.71 -16.58
C GLU A 30 -12.38 -9.08 -17.98
N HIS A 31 -11.76 -7.91 -18.13
CA HIS A 31 -11.78 -7.11 -19.35
C HIS A 31 -10.45 -7.13 -20.12
N ALA A 32 -9.34 -7.43 -19.43
CA ALA A 32 -8.00 -7.44 -20.01
C ALA A 32 -7.60 -8.84 -20.51
N ALA A 33 -6.81 -8.89 -21.57
CA ALA A 33 -6.10 -10.11 -21.93
C ALA A 33 -5.19 -10.53 -20.78
N LYS A 34 -5.08 -11.84 -20.53
CA LYS A 34 -4.33 -12.39 -19.39
C LYS A 34 -2.90 -11.85 -19.29
N GLU A 35 -2.19 -11.79 -20.41
CA GLU A 35 -0.81 -11.31 -20.44
C GLU A 35 -0.68 -9.84 -20.02
N ASP A 36 -1.64 -9.00 -20.40
CA ASP A 36 -1.64 -7.59 -20.03
C ASP A 36 -2.09 -7.39 -18.59
N PHE A 37 -3.06 -8.17 -18.11
CA PHE A 37 -3.41 -8.22 -16.70
C PHE A 37 -2.22 -8.61 -15.82
N ASP A 38 -1.47 -9.65 -16.20
CA ASP A 38 -0.31 -10.12 -15.44
C ASP A 38 0.80 -9.04 -15.37
N LYS A 39 1.02 -8.30 -16.47
CA LYS A 39 1.93 -7.15 -16.48
C LYS A 39 1.46 -6.04 -15.54
N LEU A 40 0.19 -5.66 -15.60
CA LEU A 40 -0.39 -4.61 -14.76
C LEU A 40 -0.35 -4.99 -13.27
N ARG A 41 -0.70 -6.24 -12.95
CA ARG A 41 -0.60 -6.79 -11.60
C ARG A 41 0.84 -6.73 -11.07
N ARG A 42 1.84 -7.02 -11.90
CA ARG A 42 3.26 -6.91 -11.50
C ARG A 42 3.66 -5.46 -11.22
N ILE A 43 3.20 -4.50 -12.02
CA ILE A 43 3.45 -3.07 -11.81
C ILE A 43 2.82 -2.61 -10.49
N VAL A 44 1.56 -2.97 -10.23
CA VAL A 44 0.87 -2.65 -8.97
C VAL A 44 1.60 -3.26 -7.78
N GLY A 45 2.02 -4.53 -7.89
CA GLY A 45 2.83 -5.18 -6.85
C GLY A 45 4.13 -4.44 -6.56
N ASN A 46 4.81 -3.90 -7.56
CA ASN A 46 6.01 -3.08 -7.36
C ASN A 46 5.69 -1.75 -6.65
N ILE A 47 4.58 -1.08 -6.99
CA ILE A 47 4.15 0.16 -6.32
C ILE A 47 3.86 -0.10 -4.85
N MET A 48 3.10 -1.16 -4.55
CA MET A 48 2.73 -1.51 -3.18
C MET A 48 3.95 -2.00 -2.38
N GLY A 49 4.82 -2.81 -2.98
CA GLY A 49 5.98 -3.39 -2.30
C GLY A 49 7.17 -2.43 -2.12
N LEU A 50 7.48 -1.61 -3.12
CA LEU A 50 8.62 -0.68 -3.05
C LEU A 50 8.21 0.72 -2.58
N GLY A 51 6.95 1.12 -2.76
CA GLY A 51 6.41 2.39 -2.30
C GLY A 51 5.75 2.25 -0.93
N HIS A 52 4.60 1.58 -0.87
CA HIS A 52 3.75 1.58 0.34
C HIS A 52 4.38 0.81 1.50
N TYR A 53 4.85 -0.42 1.27
CA TYR A 53 5.47 -1.24 2.31
C TYR A 53 6.69 -0.55 2.92
N LYS A 54 7.56 0.03 2.09
CA LYS A 54 8.71 0.82 2.56
C LYS A 54 8.30 2.05 3.37
N ALA A 55 7.24 2.75 2.95
CA ALA A 55 6.69 3.86 3.73
C ALA A 55 6.16 3.38 5.10
N PHE A 56 5.46 2.25 5.16
CA PHE A 56 4.99 1.67 6.42
C PHE A 56 6.14 1.24 7.34
N GLU A 57 7.22 0.65 6.80
CA GLU A 57 8.44 0.34 7.57
C GLU A 57 9.06 1.59 8.19
N MET A 58 9.20 2.68 7.42
CA MET A 58 9.74 3.95 7.92
C MET A 58 8.83 4.58 8.98
N ILE A 59 7.51 4.57 8.76
CA ILE A 59 6.53 5.08 9.73
C ILE A 59 6.58 4.27 11.03
N ALA A 60 6.65 2.94 10.95
CA ALA A 60 6.72 2.07 12.12
C ALA A 60 8.03 2.24 12.89
N HIS A 61 9.14 2.50 12.20
CA HIS A 61 10.41 2.83 12.83
C HIS A 61 10.35 4.16 13.61
N ASP A 62 9.83 5.21 12.99
CA ASP A 62 9.81 6.56 13.58
C ASP A 62 8.69 6.76 14.61
N VAL A 63 7.57 6.04 14.44
CA VAL A 63 6.39 6.07 15.33
C VAL A 63 5.87 4.65 15.57
N PRO A 64 6.50 3.86 16.47
CA PRO A 64 6.15 2.45 16.69
C PRO A 64 4.69 2.17 17.05
N GLU A 65 4.02 3.14 17.68
CA GLU A 65 2.58 3.07 18.00
C GLU A 65 1.70 2.92 16.75
N LEU A 66 2.17 3.38 15.59
CA LEU A 66 1.47 3.30 14.31
C LEU A 66 1.78 2.03 13.52
N THR A 67 2.58 1.11 14.08
CA THR A 67 2.90 -0.16 13.41
C THR A 67 1.62 -0.91 13.01
N PRO A 68 1.37 -1.14 11.71
CA PRO A 68 0.19 -1.87 11.26
C PRO A 68 0.13 -3.28 11.85
N LYS A 69 -1.07 -3.78 12.14
CA LYS A 69 -1.25 -5.12 12.75
C LYS A 69 -0.59 -6.23 11.93
N TRP A 70 -0.71 -6.17 10.61
CA TRP A 70 -0.13 -7.16 9.69
C TRP A 70 1.41 -7.15 9.66
N MET A 71 2.06 -6.10 10.19
CA MET A 71 3.53 -6.03 10.34
C MET A 71 4.03 -6.56 11.67
N LYS A 72 3.16 -6.66 12.68
CA LYS A 72 3.54 -7.20 13.98
C LYS A 72 3.70 -8.71 13.80
N GLN A 73 4.93 -9.19 13.89
CA GLN A 73 5.19 -10.63 14.00
C GLN A 73 4.61 -11.11 15.34
N ASP A 74 3.86 -12.21 15.33
CA ASP A 74 3.43 -12.91 16.54
C ASP A 74 4.62 -13.48 17.31
#